data_AF-K2M823-F1
#
_entry.id   AF-K2M823-F1
#
_cell.length_a   1.000
_cell.length_b   1.000
_cell.length_c   1.000
_cell.angle_alpha   90.00
_cell.angle_beta   90.00
_cell.angle_gamma   90.00
#
_symmetry.space_group_name_H-M   'P 1'
#
loop_
_entity.id
_entity.type
_entity.pdbx_description
1 polymer ?
#
loop_
_entity_poly.entity_id
_entity_poly.type
_entity_poly.pdbx_seq_one_letter_code
_entity_poly.pdbx_strand_id
1 'polypeptide(L)'
;MNQKNDNSVLKNSNNGNPNEEHPPQKPQKRQSVLSKAISEHKEDDVDEVPLLPPSKGLTTAEAEVLLAKYGRNELPEKKTPSWLIFVRNLWGPMPFALWVAIIIEFALENWPDGAILLVIQLANATIGWYETIKAGDAVAALKNSLKPVATVHRDGVWQQLDAALLVPGDLVKLASGSAVPADCS
;
A
#
# COMPACT_ATOMS: atom_id res chain seq x y z
N MET A 1 -28.99 -66.04 -9.19
CA MET A 1 -27.61 -66.54 -9.36
C MET A 1 -26.89 -66.32 -8.05
N ASN A 2 -26.30 -67.39 -7.55
CA ASN A 2 -25.67 -67.60 -6.26
C ASN A 2 -24.36 -66.79 -6.11
N GLN A 3 -24.04 -66.33 -4.90
CA GLN A 3 -22.74 -66.47 -4.19
C GLN A 3 -22.78 -65.58 -2.94
N LYS A 4 -22.95 -66.17 -1.75
CA LYS A 4 -21.89 -66.75 -0.89
C LYS A 4 -21.01 -65.65 -0.27
N ASN A 5 -21.12 -65.44 1.03
CA ASN A 5 -20.25 -66.03 2.08
C ASN A 5 -19.29 -64.93 2.57
N ASP A 6 -18.89 -64.77 3.83
CA ASP A 6 -18.88 -65.58 5.06
C ASP A 6 -19.08 -64.60 6.25
N ASN A 7 -19.87 -64.90 7.28
CA ASN A 7 -19.53 -65.74 8.44
C ASN A 7 -18.20 -65.40 9.14
N SER A 8 -18.28 -64.68 10.26
CA SER A 8 -17.62 -65.06 11.53
C SER A 8 -18.07 -64.08 12.63
N VAL A 9 -19.18 -64.39 13.30
CA VAL A 9 -19.18 -65.07 14.60
C VAL A 9 -18.78 -64.15 15.76
N LEU A 10 -19.83 -63.64 16.40
CA LEU A 10 -20.11 -63.71 17.85
C LEU A 10 -18.95 -63.42 18.82
N LYS A 11 -19.11 -62.36 19.62
CA LYS A 11 -19.63 -62.47 21.00
C LYS A 11 -19.61 -61.09 21.66
N ASN A 12 -20.77 -60.46 21.67
CA ASN A 12 -21.06 -59.36 22.59
C ASN A 12 -21.55 -60.01 23.90
N SER A 13 -20.77 -59.87 24.97
CA SER A 13 -21.21 -60.20 26.33
C SER A 13 -20.91 -59.02 27.23
N ASN A 14 -21.97 -58.29 27.56
CA ASN A 14 -22.11 -57.41 28.70
C ASN A 14 -21.39 -57.96 29.94
N ASN A 15 -20.58 -57.12 30.59
CA ASN A 15 -20.64 -56.96 32.04
C ASN A 15 -19.83 -55.73 32.50
N GLY A 16 -20.40 -54.88 33.36
CA GLY A 16 -19.59 -53.93 34.15
C GLY A 16 -20.21 -52.56 34.46
N ASN A 17 -21.10 -52.53 35.45
CA ASN A 17 -21.28 -51.47 36.47
C ASN A 17 -21.90 -50.08 36.09
N PRO A 18 -23.05 -49.66 36.68
CA PRO A 18 -23.69 -48.37 36.40
C PRO A 18 -23.15 -47.13 37.14
N ASN A 19 -22.04 -47.18 37.86
CA ASN A 19 -21.63 -46.09 38.76
C ASN A 19 -20.15 -45.71 38.61
N GLU A 20 -19.80 -44.97 37.56
CA GLU A 20 -18.58 -44.15 37.51
C GLU A 20 -18.89 -42.82 36.81
N GLU A 21 -19.09 -41.76 37.58
CA GLU A 21 -19.10 -40.38 37.09
C GLU A 21 -17.69 -40.03 36.61
N HIS A 22 -17.52 -39.82 35.31
CA HIS A 22 -16.26 -39.38 34.71
C HIS A 22 -16.19 -37.84 34.71
N PRO A 23 -15.25 -37.19 35.42
CA PRO A 23 -15.10 -35.74 35.37
C PRO A 23 -14.55 -35.29 34.00
N PRO A 24 -14.90 -34.08 33.52
CA PRO A 24 -14.62 -33.65 32.15
C PRO A 24 -13.11 -33.49 31.87
N GLN A 25 -12.61 -34.25 30.90
CA GLN A 25 -11.24 -34.12 30.40
C GLN A 25 -11.11 -32.87 29.50
N LYS A 26 -10.18 -31.96 29.85
CA LYS A 26 -9.83 -30.77 29.06
C LYS A 26 -9.13 -31.17 27.74
N PRO A 27 -9.45 -30.55 26.59
CA PRO A 27 -8.86 -30.90 25.30
C PRO A 27 -7.43 -30.36 25.16
N GLN A 28 -6.44 -31.25 25.24
CA GLN A 28 -5.00 -30.93 25.24
C GLN A 28 -4.35 -30.81 23.84
N LYS A 29 -5.13 -30.82 22.75
CA LYS A 29 -4.63 -31.08 21.38
C LYS A 29 -4.58 -29.85 20.45
N ARG A 30 -4.30 -28.65 20.96
CA ARG A 30 -4.12 -27.43 20.12
C ARG A 30 -2.69 -26.88 20.05
N GLN A 31 -1.77 -27.32 20.90
CA GLN A 31 -0.43 -26.73 20.96
C GLN A 31 0.54 -27.28 19.90
N SER A 32 0.28 -28.46 19.31
CA SER A 32 1.25 -29.13 18.42
C SER A 32 1.18 -28.75 16.94
N VAL A 33 0.12 -28.07 16.50
CA VAL A 33 0.01 -27.57 15.11
C VAL A 33 0.62 -26.19 14.93
N LEU A 34 0.72 -25.42 16.02
CA LEU A 34 1.28 -24.06 16.00
C LEU A 34 2.81 -24.08 15.89
N SER A 35 3.49 -25.02 16.54
CA SER A 35 4.94 -25.16 16.46
C SER A 35 5.44 -25.58 15.08
N LYS A 36 4.61 -26.31 14.31
CA LYS A 36 4.99 -26.78 12.97
C LYS A 36 4.84 -25.71 11.89
N ALA A 37 3.87 -24.80 12.04
CA ALA A 37 3.68 -23.68 11.10
C ALA A 37 4.75 -22.57 11.26
N ILE A 38 5.38 -22.47 12.43
CA ILE A 38 6.46 -21.49 12.68
C ILE A 38 7.79 -21.92 12.04
N SER A 39 7.98 -23.22 11.78
CA SER A 39 9.27 -23.75 11.30
C SER A 39 9.49 -23.63 9.79
N GLU A 40 8.50 -23.21 9.00
CA GLU A 40 8.57 -23.29 7.53
C GLU A 40 8.77 -21.93 6.83
N HIS A 41 8.80 -20.82 7.57
CA HIS A 41 9.26 -19.55 7.02
C HIS A 41 10.77 -19.43 7.20
N LYS A 42 11.45 -20.16 6.31
CA LYS A 42 12.86 -19.99 5.99
C LYS A 42 13.08 -18.51 5.67
N GLU A 43 13.85 -17.84 6.52
CA GLU A 43 14.33 -16.48 6.32
C GLU A 43 15.01 -16.41 4.96
N ASP A 44 14.35 -15.76 4.00
CA ASP A 44 14.98 -15.34 2.77
C ASP A 44 16.12 -14.37 3.15
N ASP A 45 17.30 -14.56 2.55
CA ASP A 45 18.51 -13.75 2.70
C ASP A 45 18.20 -12.25 2.55
N VAL A 46 17.82 -11.60 3.66
CA VAL A 46 17.89 -10.16 3.79
C VAL A 46 19.35 -9.88 4.13
N ASP A 47 20.09 -9.25 3.21
CA ASP A 47 21.38 -8.64 3.50
C ASP A 47 21.32 -8.06 4.91
N GLU A 48 22.02 -8.67 5.86
CA GLU A 48 21.96 -8.34 7.29
C GLU A 48 22.60 -6.95 7.44
N VAL A 49 21.85 -5.90 7.15
CA VAL A 49 22.25 -4.52 7.39
C VAL A 49 22.44 -4.46 8.90
N PRO A 50 23.66 -4.17 9.41
CA PRO A 50 23.89 -4.13 10.84
C PRO A 50 22.86 -3.20 11.47
N LEU A 51 21.94 -3.76 12.26
CA LEU A 51 20.80 -3.06 12.86
C LEU A 51 21.23 -1.99 13.88
N LEU A 52 22.53 -1.91 14.18
CA LEU A 52 23.10 -0.92 15.07
C LEU A 52 23.96 0.03 14.24
N PRO A 53 23.56 1.30 14.10
CA PRO A 53 24.41 2.28 13.43
C PRO A 53 25.75 2.35 14.18
N PRO A 54 26.88 2.52 13.48
CA PRO A 54 28.13 2.78 14.15
C PRO A 54 27.94 3.97 15.09
N SER A 55 28.38 3.86 16.35
CA SER A 55 28.14 4.87 17.39
C SER A 55 28.65 6.28 17.03
N LYS A 56 29.44 6.38 15.96
CA LYS A 56 30.04 7.60 15.42
C LYS A 56 29.23 8.25 14.28
N GLY A 57 28.13 7.64 13.82
CA GLY A 57 27.39 8.06 12.62
C GLY A 57 28.13 7.73 11.31
N LEU A 58 27.48 7.96 10.18
CA LEU A 58 28.04 7.70 8.84
C LEU A 58 28.88 8.87 8.35
N THR A 59 29.82 8.63 7.44
CA THR A 59 30.42 9.72 6.65
C THR A 59 29.54 10.11 5.48
N THR A 60 29.68 11.34 4.96
CA THR A 60 28.92 11.77 3.77
C THR A 60 29.24 10.88 2.56
N ALA A 61 30.48 10.42 2.41
CA ALA A 61 30.88 9.52 1.33
C ALA A 61 30.21 8.14 1.42
N GLU A 62 30.13 7.55 2.62
CA GLU A 62 29.41 6.28 2.83
C GLU A 62 27.91 6.45 2.57
N ALA A 63 27.31 7.55 3.03
CA ALA A 63 25.91 7.85 2.79
C ALA A 63 25.59 8.01 1.29
N GLU A 64 26.48 8.65 0.51
CA GLU A 64 26.31 8.77 -0.95
C GLU A 64 26.34 7.39 -1.65
N VAL A 65 27.24 6.49 -1.23
CA VAL A 65 27.30 5.13 -1.76
C VAL A 65 26.01 4.36 -1.44
N LEU A 66 25.51 4.47 -0.21
CA LEU A 66 24.26 3.82 0.19
C LEU A 66 23.05 4.44 -0.51
N LEU A 67 23.05 5.75 -0.75
CA LEU A 67 21.99 6.44 -1.47
C LEU A 67 21.97 6.02 -2.95
N ALA A 68 23.14 5.76 -3.55
CA ALA A 68 23.22 5.16 -4.88
C ALA A 68 22.71 3.70 -4.91
N LYS A 69 22.91 2.93 -3.83
CA LYS A 69 22.43 1.54 -3.71
C LYS A 69 20.92 1.44 -3.48
N TYR A 70 20.39 2.21 -2.52
CA TYR A 70 18.99 2.11 -2.07
C TYR A 70 18.06 3.15 -2.72
N GLY A 71 18.61 4.19 -3.33
CA GLY A 71 17.83 5.30 -3.87
C GLY A 71 17.42 6.31 -2.80
N ARG A 72 16.68 7.34 -3.22
CA ARG A 72 16.14 8.37 -2.33
C ARG A 72 15.00 7.80 -1.49
N ASN A 73 14.92 8.21 -0.24
CA ASN A 73 13.83 7.90 0.68
C ASN A 73 12.57 8.74 0.34
N GLU A 74 12.05 8.57 -0.88
CA GLU A 74 10.85 9.23 -1.37
C GLU A 74 9.88 8.20 -1.96
N LEU A 75 8.59 8.37 -1.67
CA LEU A 75 7.55 7.52 -2.26
C LEU A 75 7.37 7.86 -3.75
N PRO A 76 7.19 6.86 -4.63
CA PRO A 76 7.05 7.09 -6.06
C PRO A 76 5.79 7.91 -6.38
N GLU A 77 5.99 9.05 -7.04
CA GLU A 77 4.90 9.90 -7.49
C GLU A 77 4.35 9.41 -8.84
N LYS A 78 3.09 8.98 -8.86
CA LYS A 78 2.37 8.70 -10.11
C LYS A 78 1.92 10.02 -10.74
N LYS A 79 2.63 10.48 -11.77
CA LYS A 79 2.20 11.62 -12.58
C LYS A 79 1.12 11.18 -13.56
N THR A 80 -0.09 11.70 -13.41
CA THR A 80 -1.13 11.52 -14.44
C THR A 80 -0.89 12.54 -15.56
N PRO A 81 -0.85 12.11 -16.83
CA PRO A 81 -0.63 13.03 -17.94
C PRO A 81 -1.82 13.97 -18.10
N SER A 82 -1.54 15.25 -18.38
CA SER A 82 -2.55 16.31 -18.40
C SER A 82 -3.67 16.08 -19.42
N TRP A 83 -3.39 15.47 -20.57
CA TRP A 83 -4.40 15.17 -21.59
C TRP A 83 -5.41 14.11 -21.11
N LEU A 84 -4.99 13.17 -20.26
CA LEU A 84 -5.88 12.14 -19.73
C LEU A 84 -6.90 12.73 -18.76
N ILE A 85 -6.51 13.78 -18.04
CA ILE A 85 -7.42 14.55 -17.18
C ILE A 85 -8.50 15.22 -18.03
N PHE A 86 -8.12 15.83 -19.15
CA PHE A 86 -9.08 16.44 -20.09
C PHE A 86 -10.04 15.41 -20.69
N VAL A 87 -9.54 14.25 -21.15
CA VAL A 87 -10.39 13.17 -21.66
C VAL A 87 -11.33 12.64 -20.58
N ARG A 88 -10.87 12.54 -19.33
CA ARG A 88 -11.73 12.12 -18.21
C ARG A 88 -12.85 13.12 -17.93
N ASN A 89 -12.60 14.43 -18.10
CA ASN A 89 -13.63 15.46 -18.02
C ASN A 89 -14.65 15.39 -19.16
N LEU A 90 -14.35 14.71 -20.27
CA LEU A 90 -15.29 14.47 -21.37
C LEU A 90 -16.08 13.16 -21.22
N TRP A 91 -15.55 12.18 -20.48
CA TRP A 91 -16.13 10.83 -20.32
C TRP A 91 -16.79 10.58 -18.95
N GLY A 92 -17.05 11.64 -18.17
CA GLY A 92 -17.74 11.53 -16.89
C GLY A 92 -19.27 11.33 -17.02
N PRO A 93 -19.98 10.94 -15.94
CA PRO A 93 -21.42 10.69 -15.97
C PRO A 93 -22.25 11.91 -16.44
N MET A 94 -21.85 13.12 -16.04
CA MET A 94 -22.50 14.36 -16.44
C MET A 94 -22.20 14.72 -17.92
N PRO A 95 -20.93 14.82 -18.37
CA PRO A 95 -20.58 14.94 -19.79
C PRO A 95 -21.23 13.91 -20.71
N PHE A 96 -21.38 12.68 -20.25
CA PHE A 96 -22.00 11.61 -21.02
C PHE A 96 -23.45 11.92 -21.39
N ALA A 97 -24.22 12.54 -20.49
CA ALA A 97 -25.57 12.99 -20.80
C ALA A 97 -25.59 14.10 -21.88
N LEU A 98 -24.60 15.00 -21.87
CA LEU A 98 -24.44 16.03 -22.90
C LEU A 98 -24.08 15.43 -24.27
N TRP A 99 -23.26 14.39 -24.30
CA TRP A 99 -23.01 13.64 -25.55
C TRP A 99 -24.29 13.05 -26.14
N VAL A 100 -25.16 12.48 -25.29
CA VAL A 100 -26.47 11.97 -25.73
C VAL A 100 -27.34 13.10 -26.30
N ALA A 101 -27.39 14.25 -25.62
CA ALA A 101 -28.14 15.42 -26.11
C ALA A 101 -27.62 15.92 -27.47
N ILE A 102 -26.29 16.03 -27.62
CA ILE A 102 -25.65 16.44 -28.89
C ILE A 102 -26.03 15.47 -30.03
N ILE A 103 -26.00 14.16 -29.77
CA ILE A 103 -26.38 13.14 -30.76
C ILE A 103 -27.84 13.30 -31.17
N ILE A 104 -28.73 13.58 -30.21
CA ILE A 104 -30.17 13.80 -30.49
C ILE A 104 -30.36 15.06 -31.34
N GLU A 105 -29.72 16.19 -31.02
CA GLU A 105 -29.83 17.43 -31.81
C GLU A 105 -29.35 17.25 -33.25
N PHE A 106 -28.22 16.55 -33.45
CA PHE A 106 -27.75 16.24 -34.80
C PHE A 106 -28.68 15.28 -35.54
N ALA A 107 -29.31 14.33 -34.85
CA ALA A 107 -30.30 13.43 -35.46
C ALA A 107 -31.58 14.17 -35.87
N LEU A 108 -31.90 15.30 -35.22
CA LEU A 108 -33.00 16.19 -35.58
C LEU A 108 -32.61 17.22 -36.67
N GLU A 109 -31.41 17.13 -37.23
CA GLU A 109 -30.85 18.09 -38.20
C GLU A 109 -30.71 19.53 -37.66
N ASN A 110 -30.71 19.71 -36.33
CA ASN A 110 -30.50 20.99 -35.65
C ASN A 110 -28.99 21.26 -35.45
N TRP A 111 -28.29 21.52 -36.55
CA TRP A 111 -26.85 21.81 -36.53
C TRP A 111 -26.44 22.97 -35.61
N PRO A 112 -27.17 24.11 -35.53
CA PRO A 112 -26.77 25.23 -34.69
C PRO A 112 -26.80 24.89 -33.20
N ASP A 113 -27.86 24.22 -32.75
CA ASP A 113 -28.06 23.89 -31.33
C ASP A 113 -27.08 22.79 -30.88
N GLY A 114 -26.85 21.77 -31.73
CA GLY A 114 -25.80 20.78 -31.51
C GLY A 114 -24.41 21.41 -31.42
N ALA A 115 -24.10 22.40 -32.25
CA ALA A 115 -22.82 23.12 -32.19
C ALA A 115 -22.67 23.93 -30.89
N ILE A 116 -23.72 24.59 -30.41
CA ILE A 116 -23.72 25.33 -29.14
C ILE A 116 -23.44 24.38 -27.97
N LEU A 117 -24.13 23.24 -27.91
CA LEU A 117 -23.91 22.22 -26.87
C LEU A 117 -22.47 21.69 -26.89
N LEU A 118 -21.91 21.46 -28.08
CA LEU A 118 -20.52 21.00 -28.24
C LEU A 118 -19.52 22.04 -27.72
N VAL A 119 -19.72 23.32 -28.03
CA VAL A 119 -18.86 24.41 -27.52
C VAL A 119 -18.93 24.51 -26.00
N ILE A 120 -20.12 24.45 -25.42
CA ILE A 120 -20.31 24.48 -23.96
C ILE A 120 -19.63 23.26 -23.31
N GLN A 121 -19.77 22.07 -23.90
CA GLN A 121 -19.13 20.85 -23.42
C GLN A 121 -17.60 20.96 -23.41
N LEU A 122 -17.00 21.51 -24.47
CA LEU A 122 -15.56 21.73 -24.56
C LEU A 122 -15.08 22.80 -23.56
N ALA A 123 -15.85 23.88 -23.39
CA ALA A 123 -15.55 24.90 -22.40
C ALA A 123 -15.53 24.32 -20.98
N ASN A 124 -16.54 23.52 -20.62
CA ASN A 124 -16.63 22.86 -19.32
C ASN A 124 -15.45 21.89 -19.08
N ALA A 125 -15.08 21.09 -20.08
CA ALA A 125 -13.93 20.20 -19.99
C ALA A 125 -12.60 20.96 -19.79
N THR A 126 -12.47 22.12 -20.46
CA THR A 126 -11.30 23.00 -20.35
C THR A 126 -11.19 23.62 -18.95
N ILE A 127 -12.32 24.11 -18.40
CA ILE A 127 -12.38 24.67 -17.05
C ILE A 127 -12.00 23.58 -16.03
N GLY A 128 -12.62 22.40 -16.10
CA GLY A 128 -12.30 21.30 -15.17
C GLY A 128 -10.85 20.82 -15.29
N TRP A 129 -10.27 20.85 -16.49
CA TRP A 129 -8.86 20.54 -16.70
C TRP A 129 -7.95 21.58 -16.04
N TYR A 130 -8.24 22.86 -16.23
CA TYR A 130 -7.49 23.96 -15.63
C TYR A 130 -7.56 23.95 -14.11
N GLU A 131 -8.75 23.72 -13.54
CA GLU A 131 -8.95 23.58 -12.10
C GLU A 131 -8.15 22.41 -11.53
N THR A 132 -8.14 21.27 -12.23
CA THR A 132 -7.40 20.08 -11.78
C THR A 132 -5.88 20.32 -11.78
N ILE A 133 -5.33 20.94 -12.83
CA ILE A 133 -3.90 21.28 -12.88
C ILE A 133 -3.56 22.26 -11.75
N LYS A 134 -4.34 23.34 -11.62
CA LYS A 134 -4.11 24.36 -10.60
C LYS A 134 -4.18 23.79 -9.18
N ALA A 135 -5.13 22.89 -8.92
CA ALA A 135 -5.23 22.19 -7.65
C ALA A 135 -4.03 21.26 -7.41
N GLY A 136 -3.58 20.53 -8.44
CA GLY A 136 -2.39 19.69 -8.39
C GLY A 136 -1.14 20.48 -8.02
N ASP A 137 -0.94 21.65 -8.64
CA ASP A 137 0.20 22.53 -8.36
C ASP A 137 0.17 23.05 -6.92
N ALA A 138 -0.99 23.45 -6.41
CA ALA A 138 -1.14 23.91 -5.03
C ALA A 138 -0.84 22.79 -4.02
N VAL A 139 -1.32 21.57 -4.29
CA VAL A 139 -1.03 20.39 -3.45
C VAL A 139 0.46 20.03 -3.52
N ALA A 140 1.08 20.11 -4.70
CA ALA A 140 2.51 19.86 -4.86
C ALA A 140 3.36 20.89 -4.11
N ALA A 141 2.99 22.17 -4.16
CA ALA A 141 3.65 23.23 -3.40
C ALA A 141 3.52 23.01 -1.88
N LEU A 142 2.33 22.63 -1.41
CA LEU A 142 2.11 22.28 0.00
C LEU A 142 2.95 21.07 0.42
N LYS A 143 2.97 20.02 -0.39
CA LYS A 143 3.80 18.83 -0.15
C LYS A 143 5.28 19.21 -0.06
N ASN A 144 5.76 20.10 -0.94
CA ASN A 144 7.14 20.58 -0.91
C ASN A 144 7.45 21.40 0.34
N SER A 145 6.50 22.20 0.83
CA SER A 145 6.64 22.95 2.09
C SER A 145 6.68 22.03 3.32
N LEU A 146 5.96 20.91 3.25
CA LEU A 146 5.91 19.88 4.29
C LEU A 146 6.96 18.78 4.12
N LYS A 147 7.99 19.01 3.31
CA LYS A 147 9.08 18.04 3.17
C LYS A 147 9.69 17.76 4.55
N PRO A 148 9.68 16.50 5.01
CA PRO A 148 10.25 16.17 6.30
C PRO A 148 11.75 16.45 6.29
N VAL A 149 12.22 17.18 7.30
CA VAL A 149 13.64 17.44 7.50
C VAL A 149 14.10 16.59 8.68
N ALA A 150 15.20 15.87 8.52
CA ALA A 150 15.79 15.04 9.55
C ALA A 150 17.10 15.65 10.04
N THR A 151 17.36 15.56 11.36
CA THR A 151 18.66 15.92 11.92
C THR A 151 19.48 14.65 12.05
N VAL A 152 20.58 14.55 11.32
CA VAL A 152 21.44 13.35 11.28
C VAL A 152 22.83 13.65 11.80
N HIS A 153 23.52 12.63 12.27
CA HIS A 153 24.93 12.71 12.63
C HIS A 153 25.78 12.14 11.48
N ARG A 154 26.41 13.03 10.71
CA ARG A 154 27.32 12.66 9.62
C ARG A 154 28.64 13.41 9.73
N ASP A 155 29.74 12.76 9.37
CA ASP A 155 31.11 13.30 9.47
C ASP A 155 31.48 13.82 10.88
N GLY A 156 30.88 13.25 11.92
CA GLY A 156 31.10 13.67 13.30
C GLY A 156 30.36 14.94 13.73
N VAL A 157 29.45 15.47 12.90
CA VAL A 157 28.69 16.69 13.17
C VAL A 157 27.19 16.44 12.98
N TRP A 158 26.37 17.10 13.80
CA TRP A 158 24.92 17.12 13.60
C TRP A 158 24.53 18.12 12.53
N GLN A 159 23.84 17.66 11.49
CA GLN A 159 23.36 18.48 10.38
C GLN A 159 21.91 18.17 10.02
N GLN A 160 21.19 19.18 9.54
CA GLN A 160 19.84 19.01 9.01
C GLN A 160 19.89 18.68 7.52
N LEU A 161 19.16 17.65 7.10
CA LEU A 161 19.02 17.26 5.70
C LEU A 161 17.58 16.92 5.35
N ASP A 162 17.25 17.01 4.06
CA ASP A 162 15.97 16.54 3.52
C ASP A 162 15.85 15.03 3.81
N ALA A 163 14.76 14.60 4.44
CA ALA A 163 14.53 13.20 4.77
C ALA A 163 14.57 12.28 3.54
N ALA A 164 14.39 12.84 2.33
CA ALA A 164 14.61 12.15 1.07
C ALA A 164 16.05 11.61 0.87
N LEU A 165 17.03 12.16 1.57
CA LEU A 165 18.45 11.78 1.50
C LEU A 165 18.89 10.86 2.65
N LEU A 166 17.95 10.42 3.49
CA LEU A 166 18.23 9.44 4.53
C LEU A 166 18.51 8.08 3.93
N VAL A 167 19.45 7.37 4.53
CA VAL A 167 19.82 6.01 4.17
C VAL A 167 19.73 5.08 5.39
N PRO A 168 19.48 3.77 5.19
CA PRO A 168 19.55 2.80 6.27
C PRO A 168 20.89 2.87 7.01
N GLY A 169 20.85 2.95 8.33
CA GLY A 169 22.04 3.09 9.19
C GLY A 169 22.38 4.52 9.60
N ASP A 170 21.68 5.56 9.10
CA ASP A 170 21.86 6.92 9.60
C ASP A 170 21.48 7.06 11.07
N LEU A 171 22.30 7.79 11.84
CA LEU A 171 21.98 8.15 13.22
C LEU A 171 21.18 9.45 13.23
N VAL A 172 19.91 9.38 13.61
CA VAL A 172 18.98 10.52 13.63
C VAL A 172 18.66 11.00 15.03
N LYS A 173 18.48 12.32 15.21
CA LYS A 173 18.05 12.91 16.48
C LYS A 173 16.55 13.21 16.43
N LEU A 174 15.79 12.63 17.34
CA LEU A 174 14.37 12.87 17.53
C LEU A 174 14.15 13.69 18.81
N ALA A 175 13.50 14.85 18.68
CA ALA A 175 13.04 15.63 19.82
C ALA A 175 11.52 15.44 20.02
N SER A 176 11.01 15.79 21.20
CA SER A 176 9.56 15.80 21.44
C SER A 176 8.86 16.70 20.42
N GLY A 177 7.85 16.16 19.73
CA GLY A 177 7.14 16.84 18.64
C GLY A 177 7.81 16.77 17.26
N SER A 178 8.95 16.10 17.11
CA SER A 178 9.55 15.84 15.80
C SER A 178 8.78 14.74 15.06
N ALA A 179 8.55 14.93 13.76
CA ALA A 179 8.07 13.85 12.90
C ALA A 179 9.17 12.79 12.74
N VAL A 180 8.79 11.52 12.79
CA VAL A 180 9.71 10.39 12.55
C VAL A 180 9.99 10.32 11.04
N PRO A 181 11.26 10.44 10.60
CA PRO A 181 11.55 10.60 9.17
C PRO A 181 11.66 9.27 8.41
N ALA A 182 11.91 8.16 9.10
CA ALA A 182 11.96 6.79 8.60
C ALA A 182 11.77 5.82 9.77
N ASP A 183 11.58 4.52 9.49
CA ASP A 183 11.55 3.51 10.54
C ASP A 183 12.90 3.48 11.28
N CYS A 184 12.84 3.59 12.61
CA CYS A 184 14.00 3.60 13.49
C CYS A 184 13.94 2.40 14.44
N SER A 185 15.08 1.74 14.64
CA SER A 185 15.28 0.65 15.61
C SER A 185 15.97 1.12 16.89
#